data_AF-A0A836G6R9-F1
#
_entry.id   AF-A0A836G6R9-F1
#
_cell.length_a   1.000
_cell.length_b   1.000
_cell.length_c   1.000
_cell.angle_alpha   90.00
_cell.angle_beta   90.00
_cell.angle_gamma   90.00
#
_symmetry.space_group_name_H-M   'P 1'
#
loop_
_entity.id
_entity.type
_entity.pdbx_description
1 polymer ?
#
loop_
_entity_poly.entity_id
_entity_poly.type
_entity_poly.pdbx_seq_one_letter_code
_entity_poly.pdbx_strand_id
1 'polypeptide(L)'
;MCKLITETMILTRENNRIFINYAIAYTSRDEITHAIKDIIQGVKDSDILPEDINEDLITDCLYTYKSSYPNLLIRTSRETRLSDFLMWQIISDTCIYFIKVLWPEFSLWNFLCTIFYYQRCYSRLQKNKNNLKPIMHNTRVSMFIYKLYNKRDIAIEKIYQSAIQS
;
A
#
# COMPACT_ATOMS: atom_id res chain seq x y z
N MET A 1 0.39 -18.30 12.34
CA MET A 1 0.80 -17.00 11.78
C MET A 1 -0.40 -16.17 11.35
N CYS A 2 -1.24 -16.63 10.42
CA CYS A 2 -2.43 -15.87 9.96
C CYS A 2 -3.36 -15.44 11.11
N LYS A 3 -3.62 -16.32 12.09
CA LYS A 3 -4.38 -16.02 13.31
C LYS A 3 -3.94 -14.72 14.00
N LEU A 4 -2.65 -14.65 14.36
CA LEU A 4 -2.08 -13.52 15.11
C LEU A 4 -2.13 -12.22 14.29
N ILE A 5 -1.91 -12.32 12.98
CA ILE A 5 -2.00 -11.18 12.06
C ILE A 5 -3.43 -10.65 12.04
N THR A 6 -4.43 -11.51 11.81
CA THR A 6 -5.84 -11.09 11.73
C THR A 6 -6.35 -10.56 13.06
N GLU A 7 -5.95 -11.17 14.18
CA GLU A 7 -6.26 -10.67 15.52
C GLU A 7 -5.70 -9.26 15.74
N THR A 8 -4.42 -9.03 15.40
CA THR A 8 -3.78 -7.71 15.51
C THR A 8 -4.49 -6.68 14.64
N MET A 9 -4.86 -7.04 13.40
CA MET A 9 -5.59 -6.16 12.50
C MET A 9 -6.95 -5.76 13.07
N ILE A 10 -7.72 -6.71 13.63
CA ILE A 10 -9.04 -6.42 14.23
C ILE A 10 -8.90 -5.56 15.48
N LEU A 11 -7.96 -5.89 16.39
CA LEU A 11 -7.75 -5.15 17.63
C LEU A 11 -7.30 -3.70 17.40
N THR A 12 -6.63 -3.43 16.28
CA THR A 12 -6.08 -2.09 15.97
C THR A 12 -6.86 -1.32 14.91
N ARG A 13 -7.96 -1.87 14.37
CA ARG A 13 -8.66 -1.32 13.20
C ARG A 13 -9.24 0.10 13.39
N GLU A 14 -9.62 0.45 14.61
CA GLU A 14 -10.21 1.76 14.94
C GLU A 14 -9.15 2.82 15.28
N ASN A 15 -7.86 2.46 15.27
CA ASN A 15 -6.78 3.41 15.53
C ASN A 15 -6.57 4.34 14.32
N ASN A 16 -6.40 5.64 14.59
CA ASN A 16 -6.26 6.66 13.55
C ASN A 16 -5.00 7.53 13.68
N ARG A 17 -4.12 7.25 14.65
CA ARG A 17 -2.92 8.06 14.91
C ARG A 17 -1.70 7.61 14.12
N ILE A 18 -1.46 6.30 14.08
CA ILE A 18 -0.30 5.69 13.44
C ILE A 18 -0.79 4.43 12.72
N PHE A 19 -0.40 4.30 11.46
CA PHE A 19 -0.64 3.11 10.65
C PHE A 19 0.69 2.42 10.38
N ILE A 20 0.73 1.11 10.60
CA ILE A 20 1.92 0.28 10.32
C ILE A 20 1.49 -0.84 9.38
N ASN A 21 2.06 -0.84 8.18
CA ASN A 21 1.82 -1.89 7.18
C ASN A 21 2.96 -2.91 7.23
N TYR A 22 2.64 -4.15 7.60
CA TYR A 22 3.60 -5.26 7.57
C TYR A 22 3.47 -6.02 6.25
N ALA A 23 4.49 -5.91 5.39
CA ALA A 23 4.56 -6.65 4.13
C ALA A 23 5.16 -8.04 4.36
N ILE A 24 4.31 -9.07 4.44
CA ILE A 24 4.70 -10.48 4.67
C ILE A 24 4.32 -11.30 3.44
N ALA A 25 5.26 -12.09 2.92
CA ALA A 25 5.09 -12.82 1.65
C ALA A 25 4.63 -11.90 0.49
N TYR A 26 5.11 -10.66 0.51
CA TYR A 26 4.70 -9.60 -0.40
C TYR A 26 5.71 -9.42 -1.53
N THR A 27 5.20 -9.24 -2.75
CA THR A 27 5.94 -8.66 -3.88
C THR A 27 5.01 -7.71 -4.63
N SER A 28 5.57 -6.66 -5.23
CA SER A 28 4.77 -5.67 -5.96
C SER A 28 4.11 -6.26 -7.19
N ARG A 29 4.80 -7.17 -7.89
CA ARG A 29 4.20 -7.91 -9.02
C ARG A 29 3.02 -8.80 -8.61
N ASP A 30 3.09 -9.46 -7.46
CA ASP A 30 1.96 -10.24 -6.93
C ASP A 30 0.77 -9.33 -6.61
N GLU A 31 1.01 -8.22 -5.91
CA GLU A 31 -0.02 -7.24 -5.56
C GLU A 31 -0.75 -6.70 -6.80
N ILE A 32 0.00 -6.27 -7.82
CA ILE A 32 -0.57 -5.76 -9.08
C ILE A 32 -1.36 -6.86 -9.79
N THR A 33 -0.84 -8.10 -9.81
CA THR A 33 -1.53 -9.24 -10.40
C THR A 33 -2.85 -9.52 -9.67
N HIS A 34 -2.87 -9.41 -8.34
CA HIS A 34 -4.07 -9.59 -7.54
C HIS A 34 -5.10 -8.47 -7.79
N ALA A 35 -4.65 -7.22 -7.85
CA ALA A 35 -5.52 -6.08 -8.17
C ALA A 35 -6.19 -6.25 -9.54
N ILE A 36 -5.43 -6.68 -10.56
CA ILE A 36 -5.97 -6.96 -11.90
C ILE A 36 -7.00 -8.09 -11.85
N LYS A 37 -6.76 -9.16 -11.08
CA LYS A 37 -7.73 -10.25 -10.90
C LYS A 37 -9.03 -9.76 -10.27
N ASP A 38 -8.95 -8.91 -9.25
CA ASP A 38 -10.13 -8.31 -8.61
C ASP A 38 -10.94 -7.46 -9.61
N ILE A 39 -10.26 -6.65 -10.43
CA ILE A 39 -10.90 -5.85 -11.49
C ILE A 39 -11.59 -6.74 -12.53
N ILE A 40 -10.88 -7.76 -13.04
CA ILE A 40 -11.46 -8.68 -14.04
C ILE A 40 -12.66 -9.43 -13.47
N GLN A 41 -12.65 -9.77 -12.18
CA GLN A 41 -13.82 -10.34 -11.52
C GLN A 41 -14.98 -9.34 -11.48
N GLY A 42 -14.73 -8.08 -11.14
CA GLY A 42 -15.74 -7.02 -11.19
C GLY A 42 -16.36 -6.83 -12.57
N VAL A 43 -15.55 -6.92 -13.63
CA VAL A 43 -16.06 -6.87 -15.03
C VAL A 43 -16.94 -8.08 -15.35
N LYS A 44 -16.52 -9.29 -14.95
CA LYS A 44 -17.31 -10.52 -15.16
C LYS A 44 -18.64 -10.48 -14.41
N ASP A 45 -18.63 -9.91 -13.21
CA ASP A 45 -19.82 -9.76 -12.36
C ASP A 45 -20.71 -8.59 -12.81
N SER A 46 -20.33 -7.87 -13.87
CA SER A 46 -21.00 -6.66 -14.37
C SER A 46 -21.09 -5.52 -13.34
N ASP A 47 -20.23 -5.55 -12.32
CA ASP A 47 -20.12 -4.47 -11.32
C ASP A 47 -19.42 -3.23 -11.92
N ILE A 48 -18.52 -3.43 -12.89
CA ILE A 48 -17.79 -2.39 -13.64
C ILE A 48 -17.69 -2.77 -15.13
N LEU A 49 -17.35 -1.80 -15.98
CA LEU A 49 -17.10 -2.03 -17.41
C LEU A 49 -15.61 -1.93 -17.75
N PRO A 50 -15.15 -2.51 -18.87
CA PRO A 50 -13.76 -2.37 -19.32
C PRO A 50 -13.30 -0.91 -19.46
N GLU A 51 -14.20 0.01 -19.82
CA GLU A 51 -13.88 1.43 -20.00
C GLU A 51 -13.65 2.16 -18.66
N ASP A 52 -14.05 1.56 -17.53
CA ASP A 52 -13.77 2.10 -16.20
C ASP A 52 -12.33 1.83 -15.73
N ILE A 53 -11.58 0.96 -16.43
CA ILE A 53 -10.26 0.53 -16.00
C ILE A 53 -9.24 1.63 -16.30
N ASN A 54 -8.66 2.18 -15.23
CA ASN A 54 -7.61 3.19 -15.28
C ASN A 54 -6.62 3.02 -14.09
N GLU A 55 -5.62 3.89 -14.02
CA GLU A 55 -4.59 3.86 -12.96
C GLU A 55 -5.19 4.05 -11.55
N ASP A 56 -6.24 4.86 -11.42
CA ASP A 56 -6.92 5.09 -10.14
C ASP A 56 -7.60 3.81 -9.65
N LEU A 57 -8.37 3.13 -10.51
CA LEU A 57 -9.03 1.86 -10.19
C LEU A 57 -8.02 0.78 -9.79
N ILE A 58 -6.87 0.71 -10.48
CA ILE A 58 -5.81 -0.22 -10.11
C ILE A 58 -5.29 0.11 -8.71
N THR A 59 -5.05 1.39 -8.41
CA THR A 59 -4.58 1.87 -7.11
C THR A 59 -5.53 1.48 -5.97
N ASP A 60 -6.83 1.64 -6.17
CA ASP A 60 -7.86 1.24 -5.20
C ASP A 60 -7.94 -0.27 -5.00
N CYS A 61 -7.55 -1.06 -6.01
CA CYS A 61 -7.53 -2.51 -5.92
C CYS A 61 -6.24 -3.07 -5.30
N LEU A 62 -5.22 -2.26 -5.01
CA LEU A 62 -3.97 -2.72 -4.37
C LEU A 62 -4.21 -3.15 -2.91
N TYR A 63 -3.23 -3.81 -2.29
CA TYR A 63 -3.28 -4.11 -0.85
C TYR A 63 -3.13 -2.84 -0.02
N THR A 64 -2.42 -1.84 -0.54
CA THR A 64 -2.15 -0.56 0.12
C THR A 64 -3.24 0.49 -0.05
N TYR A 65 -4.44 0.16 -0.53
CA TYR A 65 -5.50 1.12 -0.88
C TYR A 65 -5.91 2.09 0.26
N LYS A 66 -5.75 1.69 1.53
CA LYS A 66 -6.00 2.55 2.71
C LYS A 66 -4.85 3.51 3.04
N SER A 67 -3.71 3.41 2.35
CA SER A 67 -2.47 4.14 2.63
C SER A 67 -2.18 5.17 1.55
N SER A 68 -1.61 6.31 1.96
CA SER A 68 -1.05 7.28 1.03
C SER A 68 0.25 6.78 0.41
N TYR A 69 0.63 7.36 -0.73
CA TYR A 69 1.92 7.07 -1.36
C TYR A 69 3.09 7.43 -0.42
N PRO A 70 4.14 6.58 -0.38
CA PRO A 70 5.31 6.83 0.46
C PRO A 70 6.04 8.09 0.00
N ASN A 71 6.30 9.02 0.93
CA ASN A 71 7.14 10.18 0.65
C ASN A 71 8.63 9.88 0.76
N LEU A 72 8.99 8.87 1.56
CA LEU A 72 10.36 8.47 1.83
C LEU A 72 10.45 6.95 1.89
N LEU A 73 11.31 6.39 1.04
CA LEU A 73 11.69 4.98 1.06
C LEU A 73 13.13 4.85 1.53
N ILE A 74 13.33 4.11 2.62
CA ILE A 74 14.66 3.84 3.19
C ILE A 74 15.01 2.39 2.91
N ARG A 75 16.17 2.15 2.30
CA ARG A 75 16.70 0.80 2.12
C ARG A 75 18.10 0.68 2.72
N THR A 76 18.24 -0.28 3.62
CA THR A 76 19.48 -0.60 4.32
C THR A 76 20.35 -1.59 3.53
N SER A 77 21.53 -1.92 4.08
CA SER A 77 22.39 -3.01 3.63
C SER A 77 23.13 -2.79 2.30
N ARG A 78 23.44 -1.53 1.94
CA ARG A 78 24.29 -1.17 0.76
C ARG A 78 23.73 -1.51 -0.62
N GLU A 79 22.48 -1.96 -0.69
CA GLU A 79 21.86 -2.37 -1.95
C GLU A 79 21.15 -1.21 -2.64
N THR A 80 21.38 -1.00 -3.94
CA THR A 80 20.75 0.06 -4.74
C THR A 80 19.68 -0.51 -5.69
N ARG A 81 18.78 -1.33 -5.16
CA ARG A 81 17.62 -1.90 -5.88
C ARG A 81 16.34 -1.73 -5.07
N LEU A 82 15.18 -1.89 -5.70
CA LEU A 82 13.90 -1.93 -4.97
C LEU A 82 13.52 -3.34 -4.51
N SER A 83 14.00 -4.39 -5.18
CA SER A 83 13.65 -5.78 -4.88
C SER A 83 12.15 -6.05 -4.88
N ASP A 84 11.43 -5.57 -5.91
CA ASP A 84 10.00 -5.87 -6.08
C ASP A 84 9.13 -5.36 -4.90
N PHE A 85 9.50 -4.21 -4.34
CA PHE A 85 8.82 -3.60 -3.20
C PHE A 85 8.15 -2.28 -3.61
N LEU A 86 6.84 -2.19 -3.44
CA LEU A 86 6.01 -0.99 -3.67
C LEU A 86 6.23 -0.30 -5.02
N MET A 87 6.43 -1.05 -6.10
CA MET A 87 6.80 -0.48 -7.41
C MET A 87 5.71 0.42 -8.00
N TRP A 88 4.43 0.16 -7.69
CA TRP A 88 3.32 1.02 -8.10
C TRP A 88 3.25 2.29 -7.25
N GLN A 89 3.45 2.16 -5.95
CA GLN A 89 3.26 3.23 -4.97
C GLN A 89 4.45 4.21 -4.93
N ILE A 90 5.65 3.74 -5.30
CA ILE A 90 6.84 4.59 -5.44
C ILE A 90 6.71 5.40 -6.73
N ILE A 91 6.17 6.60 -6.60
CA ILE A 91 6.00 7.53 -7.71
C ILE A 91 7.15 8.55 -7.78
N SER A 92 7.10 9.46 -8.75
CA SER A 92 8.13 10.50 -8.96
C SER A 92 8.39 11.40 -7.74
N ASP A 93 7.43 11.48 -6.82
CA ASP A 93 7.49 12.27 -5.59
C ASP A 93 8.03 11.52 -4.37
N THR A 94 8.38 10.24 -4.52
CA THR A 94 8.98 9.45 -3.46
C THR A 94 10.48 9.71 -3.38
N CYS A 95 10.96 10.16 -2.21
CA CYS A 95 12.38 10.26 -1.92
C CYS A 95 12.95 8.88 -1.61
N ILE A 96 13.90 8.40 -2.41
CA ILE A 96 14.56 7.11 -2.16
C ILE A 96 15.93 7.36 -1.52
N TYR A 97 16.19 6.71 -0.39
CA TYR A 97 17.44 6.80 0.34
C TYR A 97 18.04 5.42 0.63
N PHE A 98 19.19 5.14 0.00
CA PHE A 98 19.96 3.92 0.22
C PHE A 98 21.03 4.18 1.28
N ILE A 99 20.97 3.46 2.39
CA ILE A 99 21.93 3.55 3.49
C ILE A 99 22.78 2.28 3.59
N LYS A 100 24.06 2.47 3.90
CA LYS A 100 25.04 1.38 3.96
C LYS A 100 24.97 0.52 5.23
N VAL A 101 24.24 0.98 6.25
CA VAL A 101 24.10 0.31 7.55
C VAL A 101 23.19 -0.91 7.41
N LEU A 102 23.51 -2.01 8.09
CA LEU A 102 22.66 -3.21 8.10
C LEU A 102 21.40 -2.95 8.94
N TRP A 103 20.28 -3.63 8.63
CA TRP A 103 19.03 -3.43 9.36
C TRP A 103 19.16 -3.58 10.89
N PRO A 104 19.83 -4.61 11.44
CA PRO A 104 20.01 -4.74 12.89
C PRO A 104 20.83 -3.62 13.55
N GLU A 105 21.63 -2.89 12.76
CA GLU A 105 22.49 -1.79 13.22
C GLU A 105 21.84 -0.41 12.99
N PHE A 106 20.64 -0.36 12.38
CA PHE A 106 19.98 0.89 12.04
C PHE A 106 19.50 1.61 13.30
N SER A 107 20.15 2.73 13.63
CA SER A 107 19.89 3.50 14.85
C SER A 107 18.98 4.71 14.62
N LEU A 108 18.53 5.32 15.72
CA LEU A 108 17.80 6.61 15.70
C LEU A 108 18.59 7.71 14.96
N TRP A 109 19.91 7.74 15.10
CA TRP A 109 20.76 8.71 14.38
C TRP A 109 20.69 8.50 12.87
N ASN A 110 20.68 7.25 12.40
CA ASN A 110 20.53 6.94 10.99
C ASN A 110 19.15 7.38 10.46
N PHE A 111 18.11 7.19 11.26
CA PHE A 111 16.77 7.68 10.94
C PHE A 111 16.75 9.21 10.81
N LEU A 112 17.28 9.95 11.77
CA LEU A 112 17.36 11.41 11.71
C LEU A 112 18.14 11.92 10.49
N CYS A 113 19.29 11.31 10.16
CA CYS A 113 20.02 11.63 8.94
C CYS A 113 19.16 11.43 7.68
N THR A 114 18.32 10.40 7.67
CA THR A 114 17.43 10.11 6.54
C THR A 114 16.30 11.14 6.44
N ILE A 115 15.79 11.63 7.57
CA ILE A 115 14.82 12.73 7.60
C ILE A 115 15.44 14.04 7.09
N PHE A 116 16.68 14.37 7.49
CA PHE A 116 17.38 15.54 6.95
C PHE A 116 17.60 15.43 5.43
N TYR A 117 17.93 14.23 4.94
CA TYR A 117 18.03 14.00 3.50
C TYR A 117 16.69 14.22 2.79
N TYR A 118 15.59 13.70 3.34
CA TYR A 118 14.24 13.94 2.82
C TYR A 118 13.91 15.43 2.77
N GLN A 119 14.15 16.17 3.85
CA GLN A 119 13.93 17.62 3.92
C GLN A 119 14.72 18.38 2.83
N ARG A 120 15.96 17.97 2.56
CA ARG A 120 16.78 18.53 1.48
C ARG A 120 16.16 18.27 0.09
N CYS A 121 15.60 17.09 -0.13
CA CYS A 121 14.93 16.74 -1.38
C CYS A 121 13.55 17.39 -1.53
N TYR A 122 12.90 17.76 -0.41
CA TYR A 122 11.49 18.15 -0.36
C TYR A 122 11.13 19.30 -1.31
N SER A 123 11.98 20.32 -1.45
CA SER A 123 11.73 21.44 -2.38
C SER A 123 11.62 20.97 -3.84
N ARG A 124 12.41 19.99 -4.26
CA ARG A 124 12.35 19.41 -5.61
C ARG A 124 11.07 18.59 -5.80
N LEU A 125 10.68 17.82 -4.79
CA LEU A 125 9.50 16.94 -4.83
C LEU A 125 8.19 17.74 -4.88
N GLN A 126 8.10 18.86 -4.16
CA GLN A 126 6.90 19.71 -4.18
C GLN A 126 6.56 20.28 -5.57
N LYS A 127 7.56 20.53 -6.42
CA LYS A 127 7.31 21.06 -7.78
C LYS A 127 6.50 20.10 -8.65
N ASN A 128 6.57 18.81 -8.37
CA ASN A 128 5.91 17.75 -9.12
C ASN A 128 4.51 17.43 -8.56
N LYS A 129 4.29 17.68 -7.25
CA LYS A 129 3.05 17.34 -6.53
C LYS A 129 1.83 18.15 -6.97
N ASN A 130 2.03 19.32 -7.58
CA ASN A 130 0.97 20.24 -8.00
C ASN A 130 0.09 19.73 -9.16
N ASN A 131 0.37 18.54 -9.70
CA ASN A 131 -0.35 17.98 -10.86
C ASN A 131 -1.35 16.86 -10.50
N LEU A 132 -1.46 16.47 -9.23
CA LEU A 132 -2.39 15.41 -8.80
C LEU A 132 -3.81 15.97 -8.69
N LYS A 133 -4.68 15.59 -9.63
CA LYS A 133 -6.11 15.89 -9.55
C LYS A 133 -6.77 14.97 -8.51
N PRO A 134 -7.82 15.43 -7.81
CA PRO A 134 -8.60 14.56 -6.95
C PRO A 134 -9.19 13.41 -7.78
N ILE A 135 -9.03 12.19 -7.28
CA ILE A 135 -9.60 11.00 -7.91
C ILE A 135 -11.12 11.12 -7.89
N MET A 136 -11.74 11.04 -9.06
CA MET A 136 -13.18 11.07 -9.23
C MET A 136 -13.64 9.77 -9.88
N HIS A 137 -14.28 8.92 -9.09
CA HIS A 137 -14.94 7.73 -9.61
C HIS A 137 -16.38 8.04 -10.00
N ASN A 138 -16.84 7.36 -11.05
CA ASN A 138 -18.27 7.28 -11.31
C ASN A 138 -18.95 6.39 -10.24
N THR A 139 -20.28 6.47 -10.14
CA THR A 139 -21.06 5.75 -9.12
C THR A 139 -20.81 4.24 -9.15
N ARG A 140 -20.68 3.68 -10.35
CA ARG A 140 -20.49 2.24 -10.56
C ARG A 140 -19.16 1.77 -9.97
N VAL A 141 -18.07 2.45 -10.29
CA VAL A 141 -16.74 2.17 -9.74
C VAL A 141 -16.73 2.30 -8.22
N SER A 142 -17.33 3.36 -7.67
CA SER A 142 -17.43 3.55 -6.22
C SER A 142 -18.15 2.39 -5.52
N MET A 143 -19.24 1.89 -6.11
CA MET A 143 -20.00 0.75 -5.58
C MET A 143 -19.19 -0.55 -5.63
N PHE A 144 -18.47 -0.80 -6.73
CA PHE A 144 -17.57 -1.94 -6.87
C PHE A 144 -16.46 -1.91 -5.82
N ILE A 145 -15.79 -0.76 -5.65
CA ILE A 145 -14.73 -0.57 -4.67
C ILE A 145 -15.26 -0.86 -3.25
N TYR A 146 -16.42 -0.31 -2.90
CA TYR A 146 -17.07 -0.59 -1.61
C TYR A 146 -17.35 -2.08 -1.39
N LYS A 147 -17.90 -2.76 -2.40
CA LYS A 147 -18.15 -4.21 -2.38
C LYS A 147 -16.86 -5.01 -2.19
N LEU A 148 -15.79 -4.63 -2.89
CA LEU A 148 -14.47 -5.26 -2.79
C LEU A 148 -13.89 -5.12 -1.37
N TYR A 149 -13.93 -3.92 -0.79
CA TYR A 149 -13.40 -3.66 0.54
C TYR A 149 -14.15 -4.44 1.61
N ASN A 150 -15.48 -4.45 1.55
CA ASN A 150 -16.30 -5.25 2.46
C ASN A 150 -15.98 -6.74 2.35
N LYS A 151 -15.80 -7.26 1.13
CA LYS A 151 -15.40 -8.67 0.92
C LYS A 151 -14.06 -8.99 1.59
N ARG A 152 -13.08 -8.07 1.51
CA ARG A 152 -11.76 -8.23 2.15
C ARG A 152 -11.87 -8.18 3.67
N ASP A 153 -12.65 -7.26 4.22
CA ASP A 153 -12.86 -7.14 5.66
C ASP A 153 -13.58 -8.39 6.23
N ILE A 154 -14.61 -8.90 5.53
CA ILE A 154 -15.28 -10.17 5.88
C ILE A 154 -14.30 -11.35 5.85
N ALA A 155 -13.38 -11.39 4.87
CA ALA A 155 -12.38 -12.45 4.79
C ALA A 155 -11.43 -12.45 6.01
N ILE A 156 -11.01 -11.27 6.47
CA ILE A 156 -10.20 -11.10 7.67
C ILE A 156 -10.96 -11.59 8.90
N GLU A 157 -12.23 -11.19 9.05
CA GLU A 157 -13.08 -11.62 10.17
C GLU A 157 -13.31 -13.14 10.17
N LYS A 158 -13.51 -13.74 8.99
CA LYS A 158 -13.69 -15.20 8.87
C LYS A 158 -12.44 -15.96 9.29
N ILE A 159 -11.25 -15.50 8.88
CA ILE A 159 -9.98 -16.11 9.29
C ILE A 159 -9.83 -16.03 10.81
N TYR A 160 -10.14 -14.87 11.40
CA TYR A 160 -10.11 -14.69 12.85
C TYR A 160 -11.06 -15.64 13.59
N GLN A 161 -12.33 -15.73 13.17
CA GLN A 161 -13.33 -16.61 13.79
C GLN A 161 -12.96 -18.10 13.69
N SER A 162 -12.47 -18.54 12.53
CA SER A 162 -12.01 -19.93 12.34
C SER A 162 -10.88 -20.30 13.30
N ALA A 163 -10.08 -19.31 13.71
CA ALA A 163 -8.92 -19.50 14.57
C ALA A 163 -9.27 -19.45 16.07
N ILE A 164 -10.46 -18.98 16.45
CA ILE A 164 -10.99 -19.05 17.82
C ILE A 164 -11.59 -20.44 18.10
N GLN A 165 -12.16 -21.07 17.07
CA GLN A 165 -12.83 -22.37 17.18
C GLN A 165 -11.87 -23.58 17.11
N SER A 166 -10.60 -23.35 16.76
CA SER A 166 -9.51 -24.34 16.71
C SER A 166 -8.59 -24.24 17.92
#